data_AF-A0A1A8K7A8-F1
#
_entry.id   AF-A0A1A8K7A8-F1
#
_cell.length_a   1.000
_cell.length_b   1.000
_cell.length_c   1.000
_cell.angle_alpha   90.00
_cell.angle_beta   90.00
_cell.angle_gamma   90.00
#
_symmetry.space_group_name_H-M   'P 1'
#
loop_
_entity.id
_entity.type
_entity.pdbx_description
1 polymer ?
#
loop_
_entity_poly.entity_id
_entity_poly.type
_entity_poly.pdbx_seq_one_letter_code
_entity_poly.pdbx_strand_id
1 'polypeptide(L)'
;MESVNYVAKLNEYAHKVRVTVNYDEVGSIGPDHIKTFTLRAVVDGKPYAAGDGKNKKEAKQNAAKNALMVLLDEAIESTEHLVEASPVAA
;
A
#
# COMPACT_ATOMS: atom_id res chain seq x y z
N MET A 1 -13.39 -10.08 16.98
CA MET A 1 -12.90 -9.57 15.68
C MET A 1 -11.48 -9.08 15.89
N GLU A 2 -10.49 -9.81 15.41
CA GLU A 2 -9.10 -9.32 15.44
C GLU A 2 -8.98 -8.11 14.52
N SER A 3 -8.61 -6.97 15.09
CA SER A 3 -8.26 -5.78 14.34
C SER A 3 -6.96 -6.05 13.59
N VAL A 4 -7.05 -6.51 12.35
CA VAL A 4 -5.90 -6.87 11.51
C VAL A 4 -4.97 -5.66 11.38
N ASN A 5 -3.73 -5.78 11.85
CA ASN A 5 -2.75 -4.69 11.79
C ASN A 5 -2.02 -4.66 10.44
N TYR A 6 -2.57 -3.95 9.45
CA TYR A 6 -1.97 -3.84 8.12
C TYR A 6 -0.62 -3.14 8.10
N VAL A 7 -0.37 -2.20 9.02
CA VAL A 7 0.93 -1.53 9.14
C VAL A 7 2.02 -2.52 9.51
N ALA A 8 1.74 -3.40 10.48
CA ALA A 8 2.67 -4.45 10.90
C ALA A 8 2.92 -5.46 9.77
N LYS A 9 1.86 -5.89 9.07
CA LYS A 9 1.97 -6.82 7.93
C LYS A 9 2.80 -6.22 6.79
N LEU A 10 2.59 -4.95 6.46
CA LEU A 10 3.35 -4.26 5.41
C LEU A 10 4.82 -4.13 5.79
N ASN A 11 5.10 -3.82 7.06
CA ASN A 11 6.47 -3.74 7.55
C ASN A 11 7.17 -5.10 7.53
N GLU A 12 6.47 -6.18 7.92
CA GLU A 12 7.00 -7.55 7.84
C GLU A 12 7.31 -7.95 6.39
N TYR A 13 6.40 -7.69 5.45
CA TYR A 13 6.63 -7.92 4.03
C TYR A 13 7.87 -7.15 3.57
N ALA A 14 7.94 -5.86 3.90
CA ALA A 14 9.05 -5.01 3.49
C ALA A 14 10.40 -5.48 4.03
N HIS A 15 10.45 -5.95 5.28
CA HIS A 15 11.64 -6.60 5.84
C HIS A 15 12.04 -7.86 5.08
N LYS A 16 11.08 -8.70 4.66
CA LYS A 16 11.34 -9.92 3.88
C LYS A 16 11.92 -9.61 2.51
N VAL A 17 11.38 -8.61 1.81
CA VAL A 17 11.85 -8.21 0.48
C VAL A 17 12.98 -7.16 0.53
N ARG A 18 13.44 -6.79 1.73
CA ARG A 18 14.50 -5.79 1.99
C ARG A 18 14.23 -4.40 1.38
N VAL A 19 12.99 -3.96 1.44
CA VAL A 19 12.59 -2.60 1.04
C VAL A 19 12.21 -1.76 2.26
N THR A 20 12.16 -0.45 2.10
CA THR A 20 11.77 0.48 3.17
C THR A 20 10.33 0.95 2.97
N VAL A 21 9.57 1.10 4.06
CA VAL A 21 8.19 1.63 4.06
C VAL A 21 8.14 2.95 4.78
N ASN A 22 7.78 4.01 4.06
CA ASN A 22 7.51 5.34 4.60
C ASN A 22 6.02 5.68 4.46
N TYR A 23 5.56 6.65 5.25
CA TYR A 23 4.19 7.13 5.18
C TYR A 23 4.19 8.66 5.06
N ASP A 24 3.59 9.16 4.00
CA ASP A 24 3.39 10.59 3.78
C ASP A 24 1.97 10.99 4.13
N GLU A 25 1.82 12.10 4.84
CA GLU A 25 0.52 12.73 5.07
C GLU A 25 0.16 13.58 3.85
N VAL A 26 -0.81 13.12 3.05
CA VAL A 26 -1.23 13.80 1.82
C VAL A 26 -2.09 15.01 2.15
N GLY A 27 -2.91 14.90 3.20
CA GLY A 27 -3.73 16.01 3.66
C GLY A 27 -4.84 15.57 4.60
N SER A 28 -5.63 16.55 5.04
CA SER A 28 -6.87 16.30 5.77
C SER A 28 -7.95 17.22 5.23
N ILE A 29 -9.13 16.66 4.97
CA ILE A 29 -10.29 17.36 4.42
C ILE A 29 -11.46 17.19 5.37
N GLY A 30 -12.25 18.24 5.53
CA GLY A 30 -13.52 18.21 6.27
C GLY A 30 -13.55 19.12 7.51
N PRO A 31 -14.76 19.41 8.02
CA PRO A 31 -14.96 20.21 9.23
C PRO A 31 -14.45 19.46 10.47
N ASP A 32 -14.17 20.16 11.57
CA ASP A 32 -13.54 19.59 12.77
C ASP A 32 -14.22 18.35 13.35
N HIS A 33 -15.53 18.18 13.11
CA HIS A 33 -16.33 17.03 13.57
C HIS A 33 -16.38 15.85 12.58
N ILE A 34 -15.94 16.04 11.33
CA ILE A 34 -15.92 15.00 10.27
C ILE A 34 -14.64 15.17 9.43
N LYS A 35 -13.49 15.19 10.10
CA LYS A 35 -12.21 15.31 9.41
C LYS A 35 -11.76 13.95 8.88
N THR A 36 -11.55 13.87 7.57
CA THR A 36 -10.94 12.73 6.90
C THR A 36 -9.46 13.03 6.73
N PHE A 37 -8.62 12.16 7.28
CA PHE A 37 -7.17 12.19 7.09
C PHE A 37 -6.81 11.29 5.92
N THR A 38 -5.89 11.75 5.07
CA THR A 38 -5.39 11.01 3.92
C THR A 38 -3.90 10.79 4.09
N LEU A 39 -3.49 9.52 4.17
CA LEU A 39 -2.09 9.13 4.26
C LEU A 39 -1.73 8.24 3.08
N ARG A 40 -0.48 8.25 2.65
CA ARG A 40 0.03 7.44 1.56
C ARG A 40 1.22 6.61 2.04
N ALA A 41 1.23 5.33 1.73
CA ALA A 41 2.40 4.48 1.94
C ALA A 41 3.35 4.60 0.74
N VAL A 42 4.64 4.73 1.02
CA VAL A 42 5.71 4.75 0.03
C VAL A 42 6.60 3.55 0.32
N VAL A 43 6.63 2.57 -0.58
CA VAL A 43 7.43 1.36 -0.42
C VAL A 43 8.51 1.34 -1.49
N ASP A 44 9.77 1.20 -1.08
CA ASP A 44 10.92 1.24 -1.98
C ASP A 44 11.02 2.54 -2.81
N GLY A 45 10.61 3.67 -2.21
CA GLY A 45 10.52 4.94 -2.92
C GLY A 45 9.35 5.06 -3.91
N LYS A 46 8.57 3.99 -4.12
CA LYS A 46 7.34 4.03 -4.93
C LYS A 46 6.14 4.44 -4.09
N PRO A 47 5.42 5.52 -4.45
CA PRO A 47 4.19 5.90 -3.76
C PRO A 47 3.03 4.99 -4.18
N TYR A 48 2.32 4.42 -3.19
CA TYR A 48 1.14 3.57 -3.41
C TYR A 48 -0.15 4.37 -3.27
N ALA A 49 -1.30 3.71 -3.44
CA ALA A 49 -2.59 4.33 -3.21
C ALA A 49 -2.71 4.85 -1.77
N ALA A 50 -3.23 6.08 -1.64
CA ALA A 50 -3.50 6.67 -0.35
C ALA A 50 -4.66 5.96 0.36
N GLY A 51 -4.62 5.93 1.69
CA GLY A 51 -5.71 5.52 2.54
C GLY A 51 -6.32 6.72 3.24
N ASP A 52 -7.63 6.85 3.12
CA ASP A 52 -8.45 7.76 3.90
C ASP A 52 -8.80 7.14 5.26
N GLY A 53 -9.13 7.96 6.25
CA GLY A 53 -9.63 7.48 7.52
C GLY A 53 -10.09 8.61 8.42
N LYS A 54 -10.91 8.27 9.42
CA LYS A 54 -11.46 9.26 10.37
C LYS A 54 -10.41 9.88 11.29
N ASN A 55 -9.22 9.28 11.34
CA ASN A 55 -8.08 9.74 12.11
C ASN A 55 -6.78 9.28 11.42
N LYS A 56 -5.63 9.83 11.85
CA LYS A 56 -4.32 9.48 11.29
C LYS A 56 -3.98 7.99 11.38
N LYS A 57 -4.42 7.29 12.44
CA LYS A 57 -4.15 5.84 12.61
C LYS A 57 -4.92 5.02 11.57
N GLU A 58 -6.18 5.34 11.35
CA GLU A 58 -7.07 4.66 10.41
C GLU A 58 -6.63 4.91 8.96
N ALA A 59 -6.29 6.15 8.63
CA ALA A 59 -5.72 6.52 7.34
C ALA A 59 -4.38 5.78 7.08
N LYS A 60 -3.50 5.68 8.09
CA LYS A 60 -2.25 4.90 8.00
C LYS A 60 -2.52 3.41 7.76
N GLN A 61 -3.51 2.85 8.46
CA GLN A 61 -3.95 1.47 8.30
C GLN A 61 -4.44 1.19 6.88
N ASN A 62 -5.29 2.06 6.35
CA ASN A 62 -5.83 1.94 5.01
C ASN A 62 -4.73 2.12 3.95
N ALA A 63 -3.81 3.05 4.14
CA ALA A 63 -2.66 3.23 3.26
C ALA A 63 -1.77 1.97 3.24
N ALA A 64 -1.53 1.37 4.42
CA ALA A 64 -0.76 0.15 4.52
C ALA A 64 -1.48 -1.05 3.87
N LYS A 65 -2.81 -1.14 4.04
CA LYS A 65 -3.62 -2.17 3.40
C LYS A 65 -3.55 -2.07 1.89
N ASN A 66 -3.72 -0.87 1.34
CA ASN A 66 -3.68 -0.64 -0.10
C ASN A 66 -2.32 -1.01 -0.69
N ALA A 67 -1.22 -0.56 -0.07
CA ALA A 67 0.12 -0.94 -0.51
C ALA A 67 0.36 -2.46 -0.41
N LEU A 68 -0.06 -3.09 0.70
CA LEU A 68 0.10 -4.53 0.88
C LEU A 68 -0.67 -5.31 -0.20
N MET A 69 -1.90 -4.91 -0.52
CA MET A 69 -2.72 -5.56 -1.54
C MET A 69 -2.03 -5.50 -2.91
N VAL A 70 -1.50 -4.34 -3.31
CA VAL A 70 -0.76 -4.20 -4.57
C VAL A 70 0.52 -5.04 -4.56
N LEU A 71 1.28 -5.04 -3.47
CA LEU A 71 2.51 -5.83 -3.35
C LEU A 71 2.25 -7.34 -3.37
N LEU A 72 1.12 -7.79 -2.81
CA LEU A 72 0.68 -9.18 -2.88
C LEU A 72 0.28 -9.55 -4.31
N ASP A 73 -0.35 -8.64 -5.03
CA ASP A 73 -0.75 -8.82 -6.44
C ASP A 73 0.48 -8.84 -7.37
N GLU A 74 1.40 -7.89 -7.23
CA GLU A 74 2.68 -7.84 -7.96
C GLU A 74 3.57 -9.06 -7.68
N ALA A 75 3.51 -9.61 -6.47
CA ALA A 75 4.23 -10.84 -6.14
C ALA A 75 3.67 -12.06 -6.88
N ILE A 76 2.39 -12.04 -7.27
CA ILE A 76 1.77 -13.08 -8.08
C ILE A 76 2.10 -12.84 -9.57
N GLU A 77 2.04 -11.60 -10.06
CA GLU A 77 2.45 -11.25 -11.44
C GLU A 77 3.93 -11.55 -11.73
N SER A 78 4.81 -11.42 -10.74
CA SER A 78 6.24 -11.72 -10.87
C SER A 78 6.53 -13.21 -11.14
N THR A 79 5.55 -14.12 -10.95
CA THR A 79 5.69 -15.53 -11.32
C THR A 79 5.17 -15.85 -12.72
N GLU A 80 4.50 -14.91 -13.40
CA GLU A 80 3.92 -15.11 -14.74
C GLU A 80 4.40 -14.08 -15.80
N HIS A 81 5.30 -13.15 -15.47
CA HIS A 81 5.87 -12.22 -16.47
C HIS A 81 6.89 -12.85 -17.44
N LEU A 82 6.96 -14.18 -17.56
CA LEU A 82 7.77 -14.88 -18.56
C LEU A 82 6.96 -15.43 -19.74
N VAL A 83 5.64 -15.21 -19.79
CA VAL A 83 4.77 -15.84 -20.80
C VAL A 83 4.09 -14.91 -21.80
N GLU A 84 4.57 -13.69 -22.07
CA GLU A 84 4.08 -12.93 -23.26
C GLU A 84 5.19 -12.18 -24.01
N ALA A 85 6.21 -12.91 -24.44
CA ALA A 85 6.97 -12.55 -25.63
C ALA A 85 7.14 -13.80 -26.51
N SER A 86 6.03 -14.38 -26.95
CA SER A 86 6.06 -15.31 -28.09
C SER A 86 6.08 -14.48 -29.38
N PRO A 87 7.07 -14.68 -30.28
CA PRO A 87 7.20 -13.93 -31.50
C PRO A 87 6.21 -14.49 -32.53
N VAL A 88 5.09 -13.81 -32.77
CA VAL A 88 4.29 -14.07 -33.96
C VAL A 88 4.80 -13.16 -35.07
N ALA A 89 5.59 -13.78 -35.93
CA ALA A 89 5.93 -13.30 -37.26
C ALA A 89 4.68 -13.00 -38.09
N ALA A 90 4.70 -11.89 -38.82
CA ALA A 90 4.15 -11.73 -40.17
C ALA A 90 4.66 -10.41 -40.77
#